data_AF-A0A816TW25-F1
#
_entry.id   AF-A0A816TW25-F1
#
_cell.length_a   1.000
_cell.length_b   1.000
_cell.length_c   1.000
_cell.angle_alpha   90.00
_cell.angle_beta   90.00
_cell.angle_gamma   90.00
#
_symmetry.space_group_name_H-M   'P 1'
#
loop_
_entity.id
_entity.type
_entity.pdbx_description
1 polymer ?
#
loop_
_entity_poly.entity_id
_entity_poly.type
_entity_poly.pdbx_seq_one_letter_code
_entity_poly.pdbx_strand_id
1 'polypeptide(L)'
;MAQRADILDETRSEASETYGTYSSTIHGINETVQQLTKLLELDENDEKQSAEIVKNLLKNGRVSLISYKDDLILEIYDEQMKNGSELLQLLKNHHRELWETQYGTKFSWFRSLIEEIEKEAGDVINCVLTRTAEYGNKYMKSCPLLSIVIQLLFESLSDNDMSTAFDNIWNSLTNDGLQSITQYAEYIIEEIMNKQLAKTVNEKLGGPLFMALREYYRNELFRILKESGVVNRNSLYDLALDCVAECGWINGSKMIERKTTKRNFDTLMDFVNKMKRSNDLSSSTTMSKNEATSTTASINKIQSPITDEQEVSPQLTHDDSAVCSKLVVVSTQHENLARMNETKQVPVENILSIAPRVPSPNNQDSSIATESELVSGDKRERENI
;
A
#
# COMPACT_ATOMS: atom_id res chain seq x y z
N MET A 1 -21.63 -57.12 12.66
CA MET A 1 -21.61 -56.96 11.19
C MET A 1 -22.00 -55.53 10.87
N ALA A 2 -21.17 -54.88 10.04
CA ALA A 2 -21.38 -53.62 9.31
C ALA A 2 -21.72 -52.34 10.09
N GLN A 3 -20.76 -51.41 10.18
CA GLN A 3 -20.85 -50.03 9.65
C GLN A 3 -19.63 -49.23 10.11
N ARG A 4 -18.60 -49.14 9.26
CA ARG A 4 -17.47 -48.21 9.42
C ARG A 4 -16.78 -47.99 8.07
N ALA A 5 -17.49 -47.31 7.18
CA ALA A 5 -16.96 -46.68 5.97
C ALA A 5 -17.94 -45.53 5.72
N ASP A 6 -17.45 -44.28 5.73
CA ASP A 6 -18.09 -43.04 5.21
C ASP A 6 -17.53 -41.74 5.85
N ILE A 7 -16.37 -41.77 6.52
CA ILE A 7 -15.68 -40.54 6.98
C ILE A 7 -14.23 -40.52 6.47
N LEU A 8 -14.04 -40.63 5.15
CA LEU A 8 -12.73 -40.46 4.52
C LEU A 8 -12.75 -39.69 3.20
N ASP A 9 -13.90 -39.18 2.73
CA ASP A 9 -13.97 -38.54 1.40
C ASP A 9 -14.03 -37.00 1.43
N GLU A 10 -14.34 -36.35 2.56
CA GLU A 10 -14.38 -34.88 2.66
C GLU A 10 -13.00 -34.22 2.86
N THR A 11 -12.02 -34.94 3.42
CA THR A 11 -10.66 -34.40 3.64
C THR A 11 -9.76 -34.41 2.40
N ARG A 12 -10.22 -34.91 1.25
CA ARG A 12 -9.42 -34.99 0.02
C ARG A 12 -9.66 -33.82 -0.94
N SER A 13 -10.74 -33.05 -0.77
CA SER A 13 -11.09 -31.93 -1.65
C SER A 13 -10.28 -30.65 -1.34
N GLU A 14 -10.07 -30.32 -0.06
CA GLU A 14 -9.35 -29.08 0.33
C GLU A 14 -7.82 -29.15 0.06
N ALA A 15 -7.24 -30.36 0.09
CA ALA A 15 -5.84 -30.54 -0.27
C ALA A 15 -5.60 -30.31 -1.78
N SER A 16 -6.56 -30.66 -2.65
CA SER A 16 -6.41 -30.56 -4.11
C SER A 16 -6.40 -29.12 -4.61
N GLU A 17 -7.19 -28.22 -4.02
CA GLU A 17 -7.20 -26.80 -4.40
C GLU A 17 -5.91 -26.09 -3.97
N THR A 18 -5.37 -26.46 -2.81
CA THR A 18 -4.12 -25.87 -2.28
C THR A 18 -2.90 -26.22 -3.14
N TYR A 19 -2.83 -27.43 -3.71
CA TYR A 19 -1.76 -27.82 -4.65
C TYR A 19 -1.91 -27.18 -6.04
N GLY A 20 -3.15 -26.95 -6.51
CA GLY A 20 -3.42 -26.28 -7.79
C GLY A 20 -2.93 -24.83 -7.81
N THR A 21 -3.22 -24.05 -6.76
CA THR A 21 -2.81 -22.64 -6.66
C THR A 21 -1.31 -22.46 -6.42
N TYR A 22 -0.68 -23.35 -5.65
CA TYR A 22 0.79 -23.34 -5.48
C TYR A 22 1.52 -23.68 -6.78
N SER A 23 1.01 -24.64 -7.55
CA SER A 23 1.60 -25.06 -8.83
C SER A 23 1.46 -23.98 -9.91
N SER A 24 0.33 -23.28 -9.99
CA SER A 24 0.13 -22.19 -10.95
C SER A 24 0.97 -20.95 -10.63
N THR A 25 1.09 -20.58 -9.35
CA THR A 25 1.88 -19.41 -8.91
C THR A 25 3.38 -19.63 -9.16
N ILE A 26 3.89 -20.85 -8.96
CA ILE A 26 5.29 -21.19 -9.28
C ILE A 26 5.53 -21.21 -10.79
N HIS A 27 4.53 -21.63 -11.59
CA HIS A 27 4.62 -21.64 -13.04
C HIS A 27 4.68 -20.22 -13.63
N GLY A 28 3.81 -19.30 -13.20
CA GLY A 28 3.80 -17.91 -13.66
C GLY A 28 5.06 -17.11 -13.27
N ILE A 29 5.61 -17.37 -12.08
CA ILE A 29 6.90 -16.78 -11.66
C ILE A 29 8.05 -17.26 -12.56
N ASN A 30 8.12 -18.56 -12.85
CA ASN A 30 9.17 -19.12 -13.72
C ASN A 30 9.06 -18.62 -15.17
N GLU A 31 7.84 -18.44 -15.67
CA GLU A 31 7.59 -17.86 -16.99
C GLU A 31 8.04 -16.40 -17.05
N THR A 32 7.70 -15.59 -16.03
CA THR A 32 8.15 -14.20 -15.93
C THR A 32 9.67 -14.09 -15.91
N VAL A 33 10.35 -14.96 -15.15
CA VAL A 33 11.82 -15.01 -15.09
C VAL A 33 12.43 -15.27 -16.47
N GLN A 34 11.90 -16.26 -17.20
CA GLN A 34 12.37 -16.56 -18.55
C GLN A 34 12.15 -15.41 -19.53
N GLN A 35 10.97 -14.76 -19.47
CA GLN A 35 10.66 -13.61 -20.30
C GLN A 35 11.61 -12.43 -20.00
N LEU A 36 11.93 -12.17 -18.72
CA LEU A 36 12.87 -11.13 -18.32
C LEU A 36 14.30 -11.42 -18.80
N THR A 37 14.79 -12.65 -18.62
CA THR A 37 16.11 -13.07 -19.09
C THR A 37 16.23 -12.88 -20.60
N LYS A 38 15.20 -13.27 -21.35
CA LYS A 38 15.17 -13.12 -22.81
C LYS A 38 15.08 -11.65 -23.23
N LEU A 39 14.20 -10.87 -22.60
CA LEU A 39 13.98 -9.46 -22.94
C LEU A 39 15.22 -8.59 -22.73
N LEU A 40 16.02 -8.93 -21.72
CA LEU A 40 17.25 -8.22 -21.38
C LEU A 40 18.49 -8.83 -22.02
N GLU A 41 18.33 -9.89 -22.82
CA GLU A 41 19.42 -10.67 -23.43
C GLU A 41 20.55 -10.99 -22.45
N LEU A 42 20.18 -11.45 -21.25
CA LEU A 42 21.16 -11.76 -20.20
C LEU A 42 22.00 -12.98 -20.60
N ASP A 43 23.29 -12.96 -20.28
CA ASP A 43 24.20 -14.07 -20.61
C ASP A 43 23.81 -15.34 -19.85
N GLU A 44 23.44 -16.38 -20.60
CA GLU A 44 23.13 -17.71 -20.06
C GLU A 44 24.37 -18.37 -19.43
N ASN A 45 25.59 -17.95 -19.81
CA ASN A 45 26.83 -18.48 -19.23
C ASN A 45 27.15 -17.87 -17.86
N ASP A 46 26.56 -16.72 -17.50
CA ASP A 46 26.61 -16.15 -16.15
C ASP A 46 25.24 -16.24 -15.46
N GLU A 47 24.80 -17.46 -15.20
CA GLU A 47 23.53 -17.75 -14.52
C GLU A 47 23.39 -16.98 -13.20
N LYS A 48 24.50 -16.74 -12.49
CA LYS A 48 24.48 -16.10 -11.17
C LYS A 48 24.15 -14.61 -11.30
N GLN A 49 24.84 -13.91 -12.20
CA GLN A 49 24.58 -12.50 -12.44
C GLN A 49 23.17 -12.30 -13.04
N SER A 50 22.81 -13.13 -14.02
CA SER A 50 21.49 -13.11 -14.65
C SER A 50 20.36 -13.30 -13.62
N ALA A 51 20.49 -14.28 -12.73
CA ALA A 51 19.53 -14.49 -11.65
C ALA A 51 19.47 -13.33 -10.66
N GLU A 52 20.60 -12.66 -10.38
CA GLU A 52 20.64 -11.50 -9.49
C GLU A 52 19.91 -10.30 -10.09
N ILE A 53 20.14 -10.00 -11.37
CA ILE A 53 19.46 -8.92 -12.10
C ILE A 53 17.95 -9.12 -12.08
N VAL A 54 17.48 -10.32 -12.47
CA VAL A 54 16.05 -10.64 -12.50
C VAL A 54 15.43 -10.57 -11.10
N LYS A 55 16.11 -11.12 -10.09
CA LYS A 55 15.64 -11.05 -8.71
C LYS A 55 15.51 -9.60 -8.22
N ASN A 56 16.48 -8.75 -8.56
CA ASN A 56 16.44 -7.34 -8.14
C ASN A 56 15.37 -6.55 -8.90
N LEU A 57 15.12 -6.85 -10.17
CA LEU A 57 14.01 -6.28 -10.94
C LEU A 57 12.65 -6.60 -10.32
N LEU A 58 12.37 -7.88 -10.04
CA LEU A 58 11.10 -8.31 -9.45
C LEU A 58 10.87 -7.72 -8.05
N LYS A 59 11.96 -7.41 -7.34
CA LYS A 59 11.93 -6.91 -5.97
C LYS A 59 11.93 -5.36 -5.88
N ASN A 60 12.71 -4.68 -6.70
CA ASN A 60 12.97 -3.25 -6.60
C ASN A 60 12.43 -2.46 -7.81
N GLY A 61 11.77 -3.14 -8.74
CA GLY A 61 11.20 -2.54 -9.94
C GLY A 61 12.26 -2.20 -10.99
N ARG A 62 11.80 -1.64 -12.10
CA ARG A 62 12.60 -1.28 -13.27
C ARG A 62 13.80 -0.40 -12.95
N VAL A 63 13.65 0.55 -12.00
CA VAL A 63 14.74 1.47 -11.63
C VAL A 63 15.98 0.76 -11.10
N SER A 64 15.88 -0.50 -10.64
CA SER A 64 17.06 -1.25 -10.20
C SER A 64 18.05 -1.52 -11.34
N LEU A 65 17.62 -1.50 -12.60
CA LEU A 65 18.50 -1.69 -13.76
C LEU A 65 19.57 -0.62 -13.88
N ILE A 66 19.39 0.56 -13.27
CA ILE A 66 20.44 1.59 -13.24
C ILE A 66 21.74 1.03 -12.65
N SER A 67 21.65 0.09 -11.70
CA SER A 67 22.82 -0.54 -11.06
C SER A 67 23.50 -1.59 -11.93
N TYR A 68 22.86 -1.99 -13.04
CA TYR A 68 23.30 -3.06 -13.95
C TYR A 68 23.55 -2.54 -15.37
N LYS A 69 23.63 -1.22 -15.55
CA LYS A 69 23.79 -0.61 -16.87
C LYS A 69 25.01 -1.15 -17.62
N ASP A 70 26.12 -1.33 -16.91
CA ASP A 70 27.39 -1.79 -17.49
C ASP A 70 27.40 -3.31 -17.75
N ASP A 71 26.42 -4.04 -17.20
CA ASP A 71 26.26 -5.49 -17.35
C ASP A 71 25.27 -5.85 -18.49
N LEU A 72 24.69 -4.84 -19.14
CA LEU A 72 23.70 -5.00 -20.19
C LEU A 72 24.19 -4.42 -21.52
N ILE A 73 23.66 -4.95 -22.62
CA ILE A 73 23.83 -4.30 -23.93
C ILE A 73 23.16 -2.92 -23.87
N LEU A 74 23.94 -1.87 -24.13
CA LEU A 74 23.51 -0.48 -23.94
C LEU A 74 22.22 -0.15 -24.71
N GLU A 75 22.07 -0.65 -25.94
CA GLU A 75 20.87 -0.44 -26.76
C GLU A 75 19.62 -1.05 -26.11
N ILE A 76 19.74 -2.24 -25.50
CA ILE A 76 18.66 -2.91 -24.78
C ILE A 76 18.31 -2.14 -23.51
N TYR A 77 19.32 -1.75 -22.74
CA TYR A 77 19.11 -0.93 -21.55
C TYR A 77 18.36 0.36 -21.88
N ASP A 78 18.83 1.12 -22.88
CA ASP A 78 18.22 2.40 -23.27
C ASP A 78 16.79 2.21 -23.79
N GLU A 79 16.49 1.12 -24.50
CA GLU A 79 15.13 0.79 -24.94
C GLU A 79 14.22 0.44 -23.76
N GLN A 80 14.66 -0.42 -22.85
CA GLN A 80 13.84 -0.88 -21.72
C GLN A 80 13.66 0.19 -20.63
N MET A 81 14.51 1.22 -20.60
CA MET A 81 14.36 2.38 -19.72
C MET A 81 13.42 3.48 -20.26
N LYS A 82 12.92 3.38 -21.50
CA LYS A 82 11.90 4.31 -22.02
C LYS A 82 10.53 4.12 -21.34
N ASN A 83 9.73 5.18 -21.31
CA ASN A 83 8.35 5.11 -20.84
C ASN A 83 7.53 4.20 -21.75
N GLY A 84 6.73 3.30 -21.15
CA GLY A 84 5.92 2.33 -21.89
C GLY A 84 6.72 1.18 -22.50
N SER A 85 7.93 0.92 -22.01
CA SER A 85 8.74 -0.22 -22.46
C SER A 85 8.07 -1.56 -22.18
N GLU A 86 8.48 -2.57 -22.95
CA GLU A 86 8.03 -3.95 -22.77
C GLU A 86 8.37 -4.45 -21.35
N LEU A 87 9.54 -4.07 -20.81
CA LEU A 87 9.94 -4.41 -19.45
C LEU A 87 8.94 -3.86 -18.41
N LEU A 88 8.57 -2.58 -18.53
CA LEU A 88 7.61 -1.99 -17.60
C LEU A 88 6.27 -2.73 -17.66
N GLN A 89 5.80 -3.07 -18.86
CA GLN A 89 4.54 -3.79 -19.02
C GLN A 89 4.62 -5.23 -18.49
N LEU A 90 5.74 -5.91 -18.69
CA LEU A 90 5.99 -7.26 -18.16
C LEU A 90 5.97 -7.27 -16.63
N LEU A 91 6.63 -6.30 -15.99
CA LEU A 91 6.61 -6.16 -14.53
C LEU A 91 5.21 -5.82 -14.00
N LYS A 92 4.44 -4.97 -14.69
CA LYS A 92 3.05 -4.69 -14.33
C LYS A 92 2.18 -5.94 -14.39
N ASN A 93 2.32 -6.73 -15.46
CA ASN A 93 1.59 -7.99 -15.63
C ASN A 93 1.93 -8.98 -14.50
N HIS A 94 3.22 -9.11 -14.17
CA HIS A 94 3.68 -9.94 -13.07
C HIS A 94 3.03 -9.53 -11.72
N HIS A 95 3.05 -8.25 -11.38
CA HIS A 95 2.45 -7.78 -10.14
C HIS A 95 0.93 -7.96 -10.11
N ARG A 96 0.24 -7.74 -11.24
CA ARG A 96 -1.19 -8.01 -11.38
C ARG A 96 -1.50 -9.49 -11.14
N GLU A 97 -0.73 -10.38 -11.75
CA GLU A 97 -0.89 -11.82 -11.54
C GLU A 97 -0.69 -12.20 -10.06
N LEU A 98 0.32 -11.64 -9.38
CA LEU A 98 0.50 -11.84 -7.93
C LEU A 98 -0.72 -11.37 -7.12
N TRP A 99 -1.31 -10.23 -7.49
CA TRP A 99 -2.51 -9.73 -6.82
C TRP A 99 -3.70 -10.67 -6.99
N GLU A 100 -3.90 -11.22 -8.19
CA GLU A 100 -5.02 -12.10 -8.50
C GLU A 100 -4.84 -13.51 -7.92
N THR A 101 -3.63 -14.07 -8.06
CA THR A 101 -3.33 -15.47 -7.74
C THR A 101 -2.84 -15.68 -6.32
N GLN A 102 -1.95 -14.84 -5.79
CA GLN A 102 -1.39 -15.03 -4.45
C GLN A 102 -2.25 -14.35 -3.38
N TYR A 103 -2.67 -13.11 -3.65
CA TYR A 103 -3.43 -12.33 -2.67
C TYR A 103 -4.93 -12.55 -2.82
N GLY A 104 -5.45 -12.47 -4.04
CA GLY A 104 -6.88 -12.56 -4.33
C GLY A 104 -7.48 -13.94 -4.06
N THR A 105 -6.71 -15.03 -4.19
CA THR A 105 -7.18 -16.37 -3.82
C THR A 105 -7.25 -16.58 -2.31
N LYS A 106 -6.28 -16.01 -1.58
CA LYS A 106 -6.17 -16.15 -0.12
C LYS A 106 -7.10 -15.20 0.64
N PHE A 107 -7.37 -14.02 0.07
CA PHE A 107 -8.10 -12.95 0.72
C PHE A 107 -9.26 -12.47 -0.15
N SER A 108 -10.44 -13.06 0.06
CA SER A 108 -11.64 -12.71 -0.70
C SER A 108 -12.00 -11.22 -0.62
N TRP A 109 -11.79 -10.59 0.55
CA TRP A 109 -11.99 -9.14 0.72
C TRP A 109 -11.07 -8.32 -0.18
N PHE A 110 -9.84 -8.78 -0.42
CA PHE A 110 -8.88 -8.08 -1.28
C PHE A 110 -9.29 -8.20 -2.74
N ARG A 111 -9.74 -9.39 -3.17
CA ARG A 111 -10.31 -9.57 -4.51
C ARG A 111 -11.50 -8.64 -4.74
N SER A 112 -12.45 -8.59 -3.80
CA SER A 112 -13.61 -7.71 -3.92
C SER A 112 -13.22 -6.23 -3.98
N LEU A 113 -12.21 -5.81 -3.21
CA LEU A 113 -11.68 -4.44 -3.27
C LEU A 113 -11.16 -4.11 -4.68
N ILE A 114 -10.33 -4.98 -5.25
CA ILE A 114 -9.77 -4.74 -6.59
C ILE A 114 -10.88 -4.69 -7.65
N GLU A 115 -11.85 -5.62 -7.59
CA GLU A 115 -12.99 -5.63 -8.51
C GLU A 115 -13.90 -4.39 -8.39
N GLU A 116 -14.03 -3.82 -7.19
CA GLU A 116 -14.78 -2.57 -6.94
C GLU A 116 -14.04 -1.38 -7.58
N ILE A 117 -12.75 -1.22 -7.28
CA ILE A 117 -11.95 -0.11 -7.81
C ILE A 117 -11.80 -0.23 -9.33
N GLU A 118 -11.66 -1.43 -9.90
CA GLU A 118 -11.58 -1.57 -11.36
C GLU A 118 -12.84 -1.09 -12.08
N LYS A 119 -14.02 -1.19 -11.44
CA LYS A 119 -15.28 -0.69 -11.99
C LYS A 119 -15.43 0.81 -11.85
N GLU A 120 -14.93 1.38 -10.76
CA GLU A 120 -15.14 2.79 -10.41
C GLU A 120 -14.02 3.70 -10.91
N ALA A 121 -12.77 3.24 -10.85
CA ALA A 121 -11.54 4.00 -11.09
C ALA A 121 -10.40 3.09 -11.58
N GLY A 122 -10.59 2.42 -12.73
CA GLY A 122 -9.60 1.46 -13.26
C GLY A 122 -8.22 2.05 -13.59
N ASP A 123 -8.13 3.36 -13.80
CA ASP A 123 -6.87 4.09 -13.97
C ASP A 123 -6.00 4.06 -12.70
N VAL A 124 -6.62 4.08 -11.52
CA VAL A 124 -5.94 4.02 -10.22
C VAL A 124 -5.17 2.72 -10.05
N ILE A 125 -5.79 1.59 -10.42
CA ILE A 125 -5.13 0.29 -10.41
C ILE A 125 -3.89 0.31 -11.31
N ASN A 126 -4.02 0.88 -12.52
CA ASN A 126 -2.91 1.00 -13.44
C ASN A 126 -1.80 1.93 -12.91
N CYS A 127 -2.14 2.99 -12.18
CA CYS A 127 -1.18 3.85 -11.49
C CYS A 127 -0.41 3.08 -10.41
N VAL A 128 -1.08 2.33 -9.53
CA VAL A 128 -0.42 1.54 -8.49
C VAL A 128 0.46 0.45 -9.09
N LEU A 129 -0.02 -0.26 -10.12
CA LEU A 129 0.80 -1.26 -10.83
C LEU A 129 2.02 -0.63 -11.48
N THR A 130 1.87 0.55 -12.10
CA THR A 130 2.99 1.29 -12.70
C THR A 130 4.02 1.69 -11.64
N ARG A 131 3.60 2.28 -10.52
CA ARG A 131 4.52 2.64 -9.41
C ARG A 131 5.24 1.42 -8.85
N THR A 132 4.52 0.32 -8.71
CA THR A 132 5.09 -0.94 -8.21
C THR A 132 6.12 -1.48 -9.19
N ALA A 133 5.77 -1.58 -10.47
CA ALA A 133 6.68 -2.06 -11.50
C ALA A 133 7.90 -1.16 -11.67
N GLU A 134 7.74 0.15 -11.48
CA GLU A 134 8.83 1.11 -11.58
C GLU A 134 9.77 1.04 -10.39
N TYR A 135 9.24 1.06 -9.15
CA TYR A 135 10.03 1.31 -7.94
C TYR A 135 10.03 0.18 -6.90
N GLY A 136 9.28 -0.91 -7.14
CA GLY A 136 9.22 -2.10 -6.30
C GLY A 136 9.09 -1.81 -4.81
N ASN A 137 10.06 -2.29 -4.01
CA ASN A 137 10.11 -2.16 -2.55
C ASN A 137 9.99 -0.73 -2.00
N LYS A 138 10.24 0.29 -2.81
CA LYS A 138 9.97 1.67 -2.38
C LYS A 138 8.52 1.80 -1.90
N TYR A 139 7.60 1.21 -2.68
CA TYR A 139 6.17 1.20 -2.40
C TYR A 139 5.62 -0.17 -1.98
N MET A 140 6.39 -1.25 -2.09
CA MET A 140 6.02 -2.59 -1.61
C MET A 140 6.86 -2.96 -0.38
N LYS A 141 6.43 -2.51 0.79
CA LYS A 141 7.12 -2.78 2.05
C LYS A 141 6.94 -4.25 2.48
N SER A 142 7.33 -4.57 3.71
CA SER A 142 7.31 -5.93 4.26
C SER A 142 5.93 -6.62 4.26
N CYS A 143 4.85 -5.86 4.08
CA CYS A 143 3.52 -6.41 3.81
C CYS A 143 2.97 -5.80 2.50
N PRO A 144 3.02 -6.56 1.38
CA PRO A 144 2.51 -6.11 0.09
C PRO A 144 1.02 -5.74 0.11
N LEU A 145 0.18 -6.50 0.82
CA LEU A 145 -1.26 -6.18 0.94
C LEU A 145 -1.51 -4.80 1.52
N LEU A 146 -0.88 -4.49 2.66
CA LEU A 146 -0.99 -3.18 3.29
C LEU A 146 -0.44 -2.09 2.38
N SER A 147 0.68 -2.37 1.72
CA SER A 147 1.31 -1.44 0.78
C SER A 147 0.39 -1.07 -0.39
N ILE A 148 -0.31 -2.06 -0.96
CA ILE A 148 -1.29 -1.86 -2.04
C ILE A 148 -2.46 -1.03 -1.54
N VAL A 149 -3.08 -1.43 -0.42
CA VAL A 149 -4.24 -0.71 0.13
C VAL A 149 -3.90 0.74 0.44
N ILE A 150 -2.74 1.03 1.01
CA ILE A 150 -2.29 2.41 1.22
C ILE A 150 -2.18 3.14 -0.12
N GLN A 151 -1.54 2.56 -1.13
CA GLN A 151 -1.41 3.22 -2.44
C GLN A 151 -2.77 3.51 -3.11
N LEU A 152 -3.76 2.65 -2.92
CA LEU A 152 -5.12 2.85 -3.45
C LEU A 152 -5.87 3.95 -2.71
N LEU A 153 -5.68 4.09 -1.40
CA LEU A 153 -6.36 5.11 -0.59
C LEU A 153 -5.83 6.52 -0.83
N PHE A 154 -4.56 6.63 -1.22
CA PHE A 154 -3.86 7.91 -1.41
C PHE A 154 -3.60 8.21 -2.90
N GLU A 155 -4.56 7.87 -3.76
CA GLU A 155 -4.47 8.07 -5.22
C GLU A 155 -4.28 9.54 -5.62
N SER A 156 -4.80 10.47 -4.80
CA SER A 156 -4.78 11.91 -5.04
C SER A 156 -3.37 12.51 -4.92
N LEU A 157 -2.44 11.80 -4.29
CA LEU A 157 -1.05 12.23 -4.17
C LEU A 157 -0.32 12.04 -5.50
N SER A 158 0.37 13.10 -5.93
CA SER A 158 1.30 13.00 -7.06
C SER A 158 2.41 11.99 -6.74
N ASP A 159 3.05 11.42 -7.77
CA ASP A 159 4.10 10.42 -7.55
C ASP A 159 5.28 10.94 -6.70
N ASN A 160 5.56 12.25 -6.78
CA ASN A 160 6.60 12.91 -5.97
C ASN A 160 6.16 13.08 -4.51
N ASP A 161 4.91 13.48 -4.28
CA ASP A 161 4.37 13.65 -2.93
C ASP A 161 4.20 12.29 -2.26
N MET A 162 3.70 11.30 -3.00
CA MET A 162 3.54 9.94 -2.54
C MET A 162 4.89 9.32 -2.15
N SER A 163 5.95 9.55 -2.92
CA SER A 163 7.30 9.11 -2.54
C SER A 163 7.74 9.60 -1.17
N THR A 164 7.39 10.83 -0.81
CA THR A 164 7.84 11.48 0.43
C THR A 164 6.90 11.15 1.59
N ALA A 165 5.60 11.07 1.31
CA ALA A 165 4.56 10.81 2.30
C ALA A 165 4.40 9.33 2.64
N PHE A 166 4.70 8.41 1.71
CA PHE A 166 4.39 6.98 1.88
C PHE A 166 5.09 6.35 3.08
N ASP A 167 6.37 6.68 3.33
CA ASP A 167 7.07 6.18 4.51
C ASP A 167 6.46 6.69 5.81
N ASN A 168 6.01 7.95 5.84
CA ASN A 168 5.34 8.52 7.00
C ASN A 168 3.97 7.88 7.23
N ILE A 169 3.18 7.70 6.18
CA ILE A 169 1.88 7.03 6.23
C ILE A 169 2.06 5.58 6.71
N TRP A 170 3.00 4.84 6.09
CA TRP A 170 3.34 3.48 6.48
C TRP A 170 3.74 3.39 7.96
N ASN A 171 4.65 4.25 8.40
CA ASN A 171 5.13 4.25 9.79
C ASN A 171 4.02 4.63 10.77
N SER A 172 3.18 5.60 10.45
CA SER A 172 2.06 6.01 11.28
C SER A 172 1.04 4.86 11.43
N LEU A 173 0.62 4.25 10.32
CA LEU A 173 -0.33 3.14 10.34
C LEU A 173 0.21 1.88 11.04
N THR A 174 1.50 1.56 10.87
CA THR A 174 2.13 0.35 11.46
C THR A 174 2.57 0.52 12.91
N ASN A 175 2.63 1.75 13.44
CA ASN A 175 2.91 2.01 14.85
C ASN A 175 1.65 2.35 15.66
N ASP A 176 0.78 3.18 15.08
CA ASP A 176 -0.38 3.79 15.75
C ASP A 176 -1.73 3.21 15.27
N GLY A 177 -1.70 2.27 14.31
CA GLY A 177 -2.88 1.57 13.83
C GLY A 177 -3.78 2.40 12.93
N LEU A 178 -4.96 1.87 12.64
CA LEU A 178 -5.95 2.47 11.74
C LEU A 178 -6.30 3.92 12.14
N GLN A 179 -6.42 4.22 13.43
CA GLN A 179 -6.82 5.56 13.91
C GLN A 179 -5.91 6.68 13.39
N SER A 180 -4.64 6.37 13.13
CA SER A 180 -3.67 7.33 12.61
C SER A 180 -3.99 7.84 11.20
N ILE A 181 -4.84 7.14 10.44
CA ILE A 181 -5.30 7.58 9.11
C ILE A 181 -5.95 8.97 9.16
N THR A 182 -6.55 9.34 10.28
CA THR A 182 -7.18 10.66 10.49
C THR A 182 -6.21 11.82 10.37
N GLN A 183 -4.90 11.59 10.57
CA GLN A 183 -3.84 12.58 10.35
C GLN A 183 -3.72 12.98 8.87
N TYR A 184 -4.22 12.13 7.97
CA TYR A 184 -4.11 12.29 6.52
C TYR A 184 -5.46 12.52 5.86
N ALA A 185 -6.47 12.97 6.62
CA ALA A 185 -7.82 13.19 6.14
C ALA A 185 -7.92 14.17 4.96
N GLU A 186 -6.98 15.11 4.84
CA GLU A 186 -6.95 16.05 3.72
C GLU A 186 -6.57 15.40 2.38
N TYR A 187 -5.94 14.23 2.40
CA TYR A 187 -5.49 13.53 1.20
C TYR A 187 -6.44 12.41 0.76
N ILE A 188 -7.42 12.05 1.61
CA ILE A 188 -8.34 10.95 1.36
C ILE A 188 -9.75 11.53 1.23
N ILE A 189 -10.48 11.10 0.21
CA ILE A 189 -11.89 11.46 0.03
C ILE A 189 -12.68 11.04 1.28
N GLU A 190 -13.46 11.96 1.84
CA GLU A 190 -14.16 11.78 3.12
C GLU A 190 -15.03 10.49 3.14
N GLU A 191 -15.70 10.17 2.04
CA GLU A 191 -16.48 8.93 1.92
C GLU A 191 -15.60 7.68 2.08
N ILE A 192 -14.44 7.65 1.41
CA ILE A 192 -13.48 6.56 1.50
C ILE A 192 -12.91 6.46 2.91
N MET A 193 -12.58 7.60 3.53
CA MET A 193 -12.14 7.67 4.92
C MET A 193 -13.18 7.08 5.87
N ASN A 194 -14.44 7.48 5.74
CA ASN A 194 -15.54 6.98 6.54
C ASN A 194 -15.75 5.48 6.34
N LYS A 195 -15.61 4.96 5.11
CA LYS A 195 -15.61 3.50 4.83
C LYS A 195 -14.46 2.79 5.56
N GLN A 196 -13.26 3.38 5.65
CA GLN A 196 -12.15 2.77 6.39
C GLN A 196 -12.40 2.74 7.90
N LEU A 197 -12.94 3.83 8.46
CA LEU A 197 -13.16 4.02 9.89
C LEU A 197 -14.48 3.41 10.40
N ALA A 198 -15.38 3.02 9.51
CA ALA A 198 -16.65 2.44 9.86
C ALA A 198 -16.44 1.20 10.75
N LYS A 199 -16.78 1.35 12.04
CA LYS A 199 -16.96 0.21 12.94
C LYS A 199 -18.17 -0.53 12.45
N THR A 200 -18.00 -1.71 11.88
CA THR A 200 -19.15 -2.50 11.46
C THR A 200 -20.05 -2.81 12.64
N VAL A 201 -21.26 -2.25 12.57
CA VAL A 201 -22.43 -2.70 13.30
C VAL A 201 -22.95 -3.91 12.51
N ASN A 202 -23.07 -5.07 13.18
CA ASN A 202 -23.55 -6.35 12.61
C ASN A 202 -22.55 -7.12 11.70
N GLU A 203 -21.47 -7.62 12.31
CA GLU A 203 -20.77 -8.87 11.91
C GLU A 203 -19.84 -8.90 10.68
N LYS A 204 -19.39 -7.76 10.10
CA LYS A 204 -18.33 -7.78 9.05
C LYS A 204 -17.14 -6.85 9.32
N LEU A 205 -16.10 -7.34 9.99
CA LEU A 205 -14.85 -6.64 10.32
C LEU A 205 -14.36 -5.59 9.28
N GLY A 206 -14.51 -4.30 9.62
CA GLY A 206 -13.69 -3.14 9.20
C GLY A 206 -13.49 -2.87 7.70
N GLY A 207 -12.99 -1.68 7.36
CA GLY A 207 -12.62 -1.36 5.99
C GLY A 207 -11.39 -2.15 5.49
N PRO A 208 -11.10 -2.13 4.18
CA PRO A 208 -9.94 -2.82 3.60
C PRO A 208 -8.61 -2.51 4.28
N LEU A 209 -8.39 -1.28 4.75
CA LEU A 209 -7.18 -0.91 5.49
C LEU A 209 -7.07 -1.63 6.83
N PHE A 210 -8.18 -1.76 7.56
CA PHE A 210 -8.22 -2.52 8.80
C PHE A 210 -7.86 -3.99 8.55
N MET A 211 -8.43 -4.58 7.51
CA MET A 211 -8.15 -5.97 7.13
C MET A 211 -6.68 -6.17 6.75
N ALA A 212 -6.09 -5.25 6.00
CA ALA A 212 -4.67 -5.29 5.66
C ALA A 212 -3.75 -5.12 6.89
N LEU A 213 -4.12 -4.24 7.84
CA LEU A 213 -3.40 -4.06 9.10
C LEU A 213 -3.45 -5.31 9.97
N ARG A 214 -4.60 -5.99 10.06
CA ARG A 214 -4.69 -7.29 10.75
C ARG A 214 -3.70 -8.28 10.15
N GLU A 215 -3.60 -8.39 8.83
CA GLU A 215 -2.65 -9.30 8.19
C GLU A 215 -1.18 -8.90 8.43
N TYR A 216 -0.88 -7.60 8.50
CA TYR A 216 0.44 -7.10 8.89
C TYR A 216 0.83 -7.53 10.31
N TYR A 217 -0.08 -7.37 11.28
CA TYR A 217 0.21 -7.64 12.69
C TYR A 217 0.11 -9.13 13.08
N ARG A 218 -0.72 -9.93 12.40
CA ARG A 218 -1.17 -11.27 12.82
C ARG A 218 -0.03 -12.17 13.31
N ASN A 219 0.95 -12.43 12.45
CA ASN A 219 2.00 -13.41 12.73
C ASN A 219 2.85 -12.98 13.93
N GLU A 220 3.28 -11.72 13.94
CA GLU A 220 4.16 -11.20 14.98
C GLU A 220 3.42 -11.06 16.31
N LEU A 221 2.18 -10.57 16.30
CA LEU A 221 1.34 -10.49 17.49
C LEU A 221 1.10 -11.87 18.11
N PHE A 222 0.75 -12.87 17.30
CA PHE A 222 0.47 -14.21 17.81
C PHE A 222 1.71 -14.87 18.38
N ARG A 223 2.88 -14.60 17.77
CA ARG A 223 4.19 -15.01 18.28
C ARG A 223 4.45 -14.41 19.66
N ILE A 224 4.37 -13.09 19.81
CA ILE A 224 4.67 -12.42 21.11
C ILE A 224 3.65 -12.79 22.19
N LEU A 225 2.36 -12.96 21.86
CA LEU A 225 1.35 -13.40 22.82
C LEU A 225 1.69 -14.79 23.36
N LYS A 226 2.09 -15.71 22.47
CA LYS A 226 2.49 -17.08 22.84
C LYS A 226 3.76 -17.08 23.70
N GLU A 227 4.78 -16.31 23.30
CA GLU A 227 6.04 -16.19 24.04
C GLU A 227 5.86 -15.51 25.41
N SER A 228 4.88 -14.63 25.54
CA SER A 228 4.50 -14.00 26.81
C SER A 228 3.63 -14.90 27.70
N GLY A 229 3.35 -16.13 27.26
CA GLY A 229 2.51 -17.08 27.99
C GLY A 229 1.03 -16.72 28.02
N VAL A 230 0.58 -15.79 27.14
CA VAL A 230 -0.84 -15.45 27.01
C VAL A 230 -1.56 -16.61 26.34
N VAL A 231 -2.56 -17.17 27.02
CA VAL A 231 -3.35 -18.28 26.49
C VAL A 231 -4.51 -17.74 25.68
N ASN A 232 -4.72 -18.27 24.48
CA ASN A 232 -5.85 -17.89 23.63
C ASN A 232 -7.18 -18.43 24.18
N ARG A 233 -7.78 -17.72 25.16
CA ARG A 233 -9.10 -18.03 25.73
C ARG A 233 -10.14 -17.07 25.17
N ASN A 234 -11.31 -17.57 24.78
CA ASN A 234 -12.41 -16.75 24.24
C ASN A 234 -11.96 -15.84 23.08
N SER A 235 -11.16 -16.39 22.16
CA SER A 235 -10.61 -15.67 21.01
C SER A 235 -9.83 -14.40 21.37
N LEU A 236 -9.11 -14.42 22.51
CA LEU A 236 -8.28 -13.31 22.95
C LEU A 236 -7.24 -12.88 21.90
N TYR A 237 -6.72 -13.82 21.11
CA TYR A 237 -5.76 -13.50 20.05
C TYR A 237 -6.40 -12.64 18.96
N ASP A 238 -7.61 -12.97 18.53
CA ASP A 238 -8.34 -12.17 17.54
C ASP A 238 -8.75 -10.82 18.12
N LEU A 239 -9.19 -10.77 19.38
CA LEU A 239 -9.46 -9.50 20.07
C LEU A 239 -8.21 -8.62 20.14
N ALA A 240 -7.06 -9.19 20.51
CA ALA A 240 -5.79 -8.46 20.55
C ALA A 240 -5.40 -7.96 19.15
N LEU A 241 -5.63 -8.78 18.12
CA LEU A 241 -5.36 -8.42 16.74
C LEU A 241 -6.22 -7.25 16.29
N ASP A 242 -7.51 -7.25 16.61
CA ASP A 242 -8.42 -6.16 16.30
C ASP A 242 -8.02 -4.88 17.03
N CYS A 243 -7.68 -4.98 18.33
CA CYS A 243 -7.20 -3.83 19.11
C CYS A 243 -5.89 -3.24 18.58
N VAL A 244 -4.92 -4.08 18.19
CA VAL A 244 -3.64 -3.62 17.63
C VAL A 244 -3.81 -3.07 16.21
N ALA A 245 -4.67 -3.67 15.40
CA ALA A 245 -5.00 -3.12 14.08
C ALA A 245 -5.70 -1.75 14.19
N GLU A 246 -6.57 -1.55 15.17
CA GLU A 246 -7.27 -0.28 15.38
C GLU A 246 -6.36 0.81 15.96
N CYS A 247 -5.59 0.48 17.02
CA CYS A 247 -4.93 1.46 17.88
C CYS A 247 -3.40 1.34 17.92
N GLY A 248 -2.81 0.46 17.12
CA GLY A 248 -1.37 0.21 17.10
C GLY A 248 -0.87 -0.65 18.25
N TRP A 249 0.42 -0.96 18.24
CA TRP A 249 1.03 -1.94 19.16
C TRP A 249 0.82 -1.59 20.64
N ILE A 250 1.12 -0.36 21.04
CA ILE A 250 1.11 0.04 22.46
C ILE A 250 -0.32 0.14 22.98
N ASN A 251 -1.17 0.93 22.32
CA ASN A 251 -2.52 1.17 22.81
C ASN A 251 -3.40 -0.07 22.63
N GLY A 252 -3.26 -0.79 21.51
CA GLY A 252 -3.96 -2.04 21.27
C GLY A 252 -3.62 -3.12 22.30
N SER A 253 -2.34 -3.29 22.64
CA SER A 253 -1.93 -4.26 23.67
C SER A 253 -2.49 -3.91 25.05
N LYS A 254 -2.55 -2.63 25.42
CA LYS A 254 -3.16 -2.19 26.70
C LYS A 254 -4.63 -2.58 26.82
N MET A 255 -5.37 -2.67 25.71
CA MET A 255 -6.80 -3.01 25.74
C MET A 255 -7.06 -4.44 26.22
N ILE A 256 -6.07 -5.34 26.16
CA ILE A 256 -6.22 -6.72 26.61
C ILE A 256 -5.72 -6.96 28.05
N GLU A 257 -5.23 -5.94 28.76
CA GLU A 257 -4.68 -6.05 30.12
C GLU A 257 -5.60 -6.84 31.06
N ARG A 258 -6.90 -6.49 31.08
CA ARG A 258 -7.91 -7.13 31.95
C ARG A 258 -8.26 -8.57 31.55
N LYS A 259 -7.77 -9.06 30.41
CA LYS A 259 -8.03 -10.40 29.87
C LYS A 259 -6.85 -11.35 30.07
N THR A 260 -5.74 -10.87 30.64
CA THR A 260 -4.54 -11.65 30.92
C THR A 260 -4.13 -11.52 32.39
N THR A 261 -3.16 -12.32 32.82
CA THR A 261 -2.55 -12.15 34.15
C THR A 261 -1.54 -11.01 34.11
N LYS A 262 -1.36 -10.31 35.23
CA LYS A 262 -0.40 -9.20 35.33
C LYS A 262 1.02 -9.60 34.85
N ARG A 263 1.51 -10.75 35.29
CA ARG A 263 2.84 -11.27 34.89
C ARG A 263 2.98 -11.41 33.36
N ASN A 264 1.99 -12.01 32.72
CA ASN A 264 2.04 -12.24 31.27
C ASN A 264 1.85 -10.92 30.51
N PHE A 265 1.03 -10.00 31.05
CA PHE A 265 0.86 -8.66 30.50
C PHE A 265 2.16 -7.85 30.55
N ASP A 266 2.84 -7.83 31.71
CA ASP A 266 4.11 -7.14 31.88
C ASP A 266 5.15 -7.67 30.87
N THR A 267 5.20 -9.00 30.68
CA THR A 267 6.07 -9.65 29.68
C THR A 267 5.71 -9.23 28.24
N LEU A 268 4.43 -9.19 27.90
CA LEU A 268 3.96 -8.71 26.59
C LEU A 268 4.38 -7.26 26.35
N MET A 269 4.18 -6.39 27.33
CA MET A 269 4.52 -4.98 27.22
C MET A 269 6.03 -4.76 27.10
N ASP A 270 6.86 -5.58 27.74
CA ASP A 270 8.31 -5.56 27.54
C ASP A 270 8.70 -5.87 26.10
N PHE A 271 8.07 -6.88 25.47
CA PHE A 271 8.27 -7.16 24.04
C PHE A 271 7.86 -5.98 23.17
N VAL A 272 6.65 -5.44 23.38
CA VAL A 272 6.13 -4.30 22.62
C VAL A 272 7.03 -3.07 22.73
N ASN A 273 7.50 -2.74 23.93
CA ASN A 273 8.39 -1.62 24.15
C ASN A 273 9.77 -1.82 23.50
N LYS A 274 10.29 -3.05 23.50
CA LYS A 274 11.55 -3.38 22.83
C LYS A 274 11.46 -3.22 21.31
N MET A 275 10.33 -3.60 20.71
CA MET A 275 10.08 -3.41 19.28
C MET A 275 10.10 -1.91 18.93
N LYS A 276 9.40 -1.08 19.69
CA LYS A 276 9.39 0.39 19.47
C LYS A 276 10.78 1.01 19.52
N ARG A 277 11.58 0.69 20.53
CA ARG A 277 12.96 1.20 20.66
C ARG A 277 13.83 0.81 19.47
N SER A 278 13.63 -0.37 18.90
CA SER A 278 14.39 -0.84 17.75
C SER A 278 14.05 -0.04 16.47
N ASN A 279 12.81 0.42 16.35
CA ASN A 279 12.34 1.25 15.24
C ASN A 279 12.76 2.73 15.36
N ASP A 280 12.84 3.26 16.59
CA ASP A 280 13.30 4.64 16.83
C ASP A 280 14.81 4.79 16.54
N LEU A 281 15.62 3.76 16.83
CA LEU A 281 17.06 3.79 16.53
C LEU A 281 17.38 3.68 15.03
N SER A 282 16.57 2.94 14.27
CA SER A 282 16.78 2.78 12.82
C SER A 282 16.34 4.00 12.01
N SER A 283 15.34 4.75 12.47
CA SER A 283 14.86 5.99 11.85
C SER A 283 15.75 7.21 12.12
N SER A 284 16.49 7.25 13.24
CA SER A 284 17.37 8.37 13.56
C SER A 284 18.70 8.39 12.80
N THR A 285 19.04 7.32 12.05
CA THR A 285 20.35 7.18 11.37
C THR A 285 20.35 7.83 9.97
N THR A 286 19.19 8.14 9.38
CA THR A 286 19.07 8.65 8.00
C THR A 286 19.10 10.18 7.87
N MET A 287 19.06 10.96 8.96
CA MET A 287 19.02 12.44 8.87
C MET A 287 20.33 13.17 9.19
N SER A 288 21.46 12.48 9.43
CA SER A 288 22.68 13.12 9.96
C SER A 288 23.89 13.16 9.02
N LYS A 289 23.72 13.08 7.69
CA LYS A 289 24.86 13.05 6.74
C LYS A 289 24.87 14.02 5.56
N ASN A 290 23.94 14.95 5.45
CA ASN A 290 23.97 15.96 4.39
C ASN A 290 23.92 17.38 4.95
N GLU A 291 24.97 17.82 5.64
CA GLU A 291 25.22 19.25 5.84
C GLU A 291 26.70 19.50 6.20
N ALA A 292 27.57 19.44 5.19
CA ALA A 292 28.85 20.12 5.20
C ALA A 292 29.48 20.07 3.81
N THR A 293 29.17 21.07 2.98
CA THR A 293 30.16 21.85 2.19
C THR A 293 29.42 22.73 1.18
N SER A 294 29.36 24.04 1.42
CA SER A 294 29.72 25.02 0.40
C SER A 294 29.95 26.39 1.05
N THR A 295 31.19 26.85 0.93
CA THR A 295 31.69 28.16 1.32
C THR A 295 31.63 29.07 0.09
N THR A 296 31.16 30.32 0.20
CA THR A 296 31.81 31.51 -0.39
C THR A 296 31.15 32.86 -0.01
N ALA A 297 31.98 33.74 0.57
CA ALA A 297 32.12 35.20 0.44
C ALA A 297 30.85 36.12 0.39
N SER A 298 30.56 36.93 1.44
CA SER A 298 31.10 38.28 1.75
C SER A 298 30.62 39.43 0.84
N ILE A 299 29.95 40.45 1.42
CA ILE A 299 30.33 41.89 1.47
C ILE A 299 29.22 42.76 2.13
N ASN A 300 29.63 43.44 3.23
CA ASN A 300 29.31 44.77 3.81
C ASN A 300 27.88 45.39 3.75
N LYS A 301 27.21 45.78 4.86
CA LYS A 301 27.50 46.77 5.94
C LYS A 301 26.80 48.12 5.69
N ILE A 302 25.71 48.45 6.41
CA ILE A 302 25.38 49.80 6.94
C ILE A 302 24.58 49.65 8.26
N GLN A 303 24.95 50.45 9.26
CA GLN A 303 24.43 50.55 10.63
C GLN A 303 23.22 51.51 10.77
N SER A 304 22.23 51.07 11.59
CA SER A 304 21.53 51.78 12.71
C SER A 304 20.66 53.03 12.43
N PRO A 305 19.74 53.49 13.33
CA PRO A 305 19.55 53.15 14.76
C PRO A 305 18.11 52.99 15.33
N ILE A 306 18.03 52.30 16.49
CA ILE A 306 17.31 52.59 17.76
C ILE A 306 15.84 53.05 17.74
N THR A 307 14.96 52.32 18.44
CA THR A 307 14.08 52.89 19.50
C THR A 307 13.72 51.81 20.55
N ASP A 308 13.79 52.23 21.81
CA ASP A 308 13.54 51.50 23.06
C ASP A 308 12.05 51.38 23.43
N GLU A 309 11.82 50.66 24.55
CA GLU A 309 10.62 50.56 25.43
C GLU A 309 9.67 49.37 25.15
N GLN A 310 9.24 48.55 26.12
CA GLN A 310 9.39 48.52 27.57
C GLN A 310 9.01 47.13 28.13
N GLU A 311 9.50 46.83 29.34
CA GLU A 311 9.19 45.71 30.23
C GLU A 311 7.69 45.44 30.43
N VAL A 312 7.29 44.19 30.72
CA VAL A 312 6.86 43.72 32.06
C VAL A 312 6.73 42.18 32.04
N SER A 313 7.46 41.50 32.92
CA SER A 313 7.13 40.16 33.46
C SER A 313 6.41 40.31 34.81
N PRO A 314 5.70 39.28 35.29
CA PRO A 314 6.34 38.50 36.36
C PRO A 314 6.10 36.98 36.31
N GLN A 315 7.00 36.29 37.00
CA GLN A 315 7.10 34.84 37.26
C GLN A 315 6.17 34.33 38.38
N LEU A 316 6.24 33.00 38.57
CA LEU A 316 5.99 32.14 39.76
C LEU A 316 4.62 31.43 39.74
N THR A 317 4.45 30.12 39.98
CA THR A 317 5.24 29.05 40.65
C THR A 317 4.81 27.65 40.14
N HIS A 318 5.69 26.66 40.38
CA HIS A 318 5.48 25.19 40.46
C HIS A 318 4.09 24.70 40.92
N ASP A 319 3.56 23.60 40.36
CA ASP A 319 3.72 22.23 40.89
C ASP A 319 2.93 21.17 40.08
N ASP A 320 3.49 19.96 40.03
CA ASP A 320 2.90 18.73 39.49
C ASP A 320 1.70 18.23 40.32
N SER A 321 0.66 17.68 39.66
CA SER A 321 0.01 16.40 40.02
C SER A 321 -1.31 16.18 39.29
N ALA A 322 -1.43 14.97 38.73
CA ALA A 322 -2.61 14.38 38.15
C ALA A 322 -3.87 14.45 39.03
N VAL A 323 -5.04 14.72 38.43
CA VAL A 323 -6.31 14.03 38.74
C VAL A 323 -7.18 13.97 37.48
N CYS A 324 -7.29 12.76 36.96
CA CYS A 324 -8.32 12.34 36.02
C CYS A 324 -9.60 12.06 36.82
N SER A 325 -10.71 12.76 36.55
CA SER A 325 -12.11 12.30 36.76
C SER A 325 -13.12 13.45 36.63
N LYS A 326 -14.06 13.31 35.70
CA LYS A 326 -15.53 13.41 35.87
C LYS A 326 -16.19 13.81 34.55
N LEU A 327 -16.45 12.82 33.70
CA LEU A 327 -17.52 12.92 32.71
C LEU A 327 -18.83 12.61 33.45
N VAL A 328 -19.73 13.57 33.42
CA VAL A 328 -21.04 13.51 34.06
C VAL A 328 -21.94 12.54 33.30
N VAL A 329 -22.57 11.67 34.09
CA VAL A 329 -23.70 10.81 33.74
C VAL A 329 -24.90 11.67 33.35
N VAL A 330 -25.44 11.46 32.15
CA VAL A 330 -26.89 11.56 31.92
C VAL A 330 -27.32 10.34 31.14
N SER A 331 -27.95 9.42 31.87
CA SER A 331 -28.76 8.31 31.37
C SER A 331 -30.22 8.69 31.58
N THR A 332 -31.02 8.64 30.53
CA THR A 332 -32.46 8.32 30.56
C THR A 332 -32.82 7.84 29.16
N GLN A 333 -32.93 6.52 28.98
CA GLN A 333 -34.19 5.77 28.91
C GLN A 333 -35.00 6.07 27.64
N HIS A 334 -35.10 5.10 26.73
CA HIS A 334 -36.39 4.44 26.47
C HIS A 334 -36.19 3.07 25.82
N GLU A 335 -36.87 2.10 26.43
CA GLU A 335 -36.91 0.68 26.12
C GLU A 335 -38.15 0.38 25.25
N ASN A 336 -38.05 -0.72 24.50
CA ASN A 336 -39.12 -1.58 23.99
C ASN A 336 -39.91 -1.14 22.74
N LEU A 337 -39.74 -1.91 21.65
CA LEU A 337 -40.82 -2.77 21.14
C LEU A 337 -40.29 -3.82 20.15
N ALA A 338 -40.73 -5.06 20.37
CA ALA A 338 -40.40 -6.24 19.62
C ALA A 338 -41.48 -6.58 18.57
N ARG A 339 -41.05 -7.35 17.55
CA ARG A 339 -41.84 -8.29 16.71
C ARG A 339 -42.90 -7.73 15.75
N MET A 340 -42.69 -7.88 14.43
CA MET A 340 -43.25 -8.96 13.57
C MET A 340 -43.07 -8.64 12.08
N ASN A 341 -42.72 -9.69 11.32
CA ASN A 341 -42.93 -9.99 9.90
C ASN A 341 -43.81 -9.01 9.08
N GLU A 342 -43.44 -8.70 7.84
CA GLU A 342 -43.76 -9.50 6.64
C GLU A 342 -43.31 -8.81 5.34
N THR A 343 -43.03 -9.64 4.36
CA THR A 343 -42.54 -9.43 2.99
C THR A 343 -43.44 -8.51 2.15
N LYS A 344 -42.84 -7.62 1.34
CA LYS A 344 -43.35 -7.21 0.00
C LYS A 344 -42.28 -6.50 -0.83
N GLN A 345 -42.03 -7.04 -2.02
CA GLN A 345 -41.46 -6.34 -3.20
C GLN A 345 -42.36 -5.12 -3.54
N VAL A 346 -41.96 -4.04 -4.22
CA VAL A 346 -41.25 -3.88 -5.51
C VAL A 346 -40.69 -2.42 -5.61
N PRO A 347 -40.18 -1.89 -6.75
CA PRO A 347 -38.88 -1.23 -6.84
C PRO A 347 -38.98 0.31 -6.94
N VAL A 348 -37.87 1.02 -6.75
CA VAL A 348 -37.75 2.41 -7.20
C VAL A 348 -36.37 2.60 -7.83
N GLU A 349 -36.40 2.83 -9.14
CA GLU A 349 -35.34 3.42 -9.96
C GLU A 349 -35.05 4.87 -9.53
N ASN A 350 -33.94 5.41 -10.06
CA ASN A 350 -33.57 6.83 -10.18
C ASN A 350 -32.98 7.51 -8.92
N ILE A 351 -31.92 8.33 -8.95
CA ILE A 351 -31.09 9.01 -9.98
C ILE A 351 -29.82 9.47 -9.23
N LEU A 352 -28.62 9.36 -9.83
CA LEU A 352 -27.68 10.49 -9.97
C LEU A 352 -26.55 10.13 -10.93
N SER A 353 -26.78 10.59 -12.16
CA SER A 353 -25.83 10.74 -13.25
C SER A 353 -24.87 11.90 -12.94
N ILE A 354 -23.56 11.64 -13.00
CA ILE A 354 -22.56 12.69 -13.20
C ILE A 354 -21.77 12.30 -14.46
N ALA A 355 -21.91 13.12 -15.49
CA ALA A 355 -21.30 12.95 -16.79
C ALA A 355 -19.78 13.23 -16.77
N PRO A 356 -18.98 12.57 -17.61
CA PRO A 356 -17.59 12.95 -17.85
C PRO A 356 -17.51 14.19 -18.76
N ARG A 357 -16.64 15.14 -18.41
CA ARG A 357 -16.24 16.26 -19.28
C ARG A 357 -15.42 15.73 -20.44
N VAL A 358 -15.95 15.86 -21.65
CA VAL A 358 -15.20 15.78 -22.92
C VAL A 358 -14.78 17.20 -23.31
N PRO A 359 -13.54 17.42 -23.80
CA PRO A 359 -13.22 18.63 -24.55
C PRO A 359 -13.63 18.46 -26.03
N SER A 360 -14.50 19.33 -26.53
CA SER A 360 -14.78 19.44 -27.97
C SER A 360 -13.59 20.05 -28.72
N PRO A 361 -13.27 19.56 -29.93
CA PRO A 361 -12.47 20.27 -30.90
C PRO A 361 -13.37 21.20 -31.74
N ASN A 362 -12.92 22.43 -31.98
CA ASN A 362 -13.54 23.30 -32.97
C ASN A 362 -12.84 23.14 -34.32
N ASN A 363 -13.65 22.82 -35.32
CA ASN A 363 -13.36 22.79 -36.75
C ASN A 363 -13.42 24.19 -37.37
N GLN A 364 -13.01 24.21 -38.65
CA GLN A 364 -13.36 25.13 -39.76
C GLN A 364 -12.24 26.11 -40.16
N ASP A 365 -11.88 26.29 -41.44
CA ASP A 365 -12.43 25.74 -42.69
C ASP A 365 -11.51 26.05 -43.89
N SER A 366 -11.88 25.47 -45.05
CA SER A 366 -11.59 25.87 -46.45
C SER A 366 -10.24 25.40 -47.05
N SER A 367 -10.22 24.34 -47.87
CA SER A 367 -10.63 24.21 -49.30
C SER A 367 -9.65 24.83 -50.29
N ILE A 368 -9.11 24.02 -51.20
CA ILE A 368 -9.13 24.21 -52.67
C ILE A 368 -8.54 22.96 -53.33
N ALA A 369 -9.24 22.49 -54.36
CA ALA A 369 -8.86 21.42 -55.26
C ALA A 369 -7.80 21.86 -56.28
N THR A 370 -6.97 20.93 -56.75
CA THR A 370 -6.73 20.74 -58.19
C THR A 370 -6.07 19.38 -58.44
N GLU A 371 -6.68 18.62 -59.34
CA GLU A 371 -6.07 17.55 -60.12
C GLU A 371 -4.97 18.12 -61.02
N SER A 372 -3.91 17.33 -61.25
CA SER A 372 -3.28 17.25 -62.58
C SER A 372 -2.42 16.00 -62.68
N GLU A 373 -2.75 15.22 -63.70
CA GLU A 373 -2.12 14.02 -64.22
C GLU A 373 -0.71 14.23 -64.84
N LEU A 374 0.01 13.10 -64.94
CA LEU A 374 0.83 12.64 -66.08
C LEU A 374 2.30 13.07 -66.27
N VAL A 375 3.04 12.08 -66.83
CA VAL A 375 4.34 12.11 -67.56
C VAL A 375 5.60 11.99 -66.67
N SER A 376 6.26 10.83 -66.53
CA SER A 376 7.05 10.00 -67.48
C SER A 376 8.45 10.56 -67.85
N GLY A 377 9.44 9.66 -67.80
CA GLY A 377 10.82 9.84 -68.31
C GLY A 377 11.79 10.47 -67.31
N ASP A 378 13.08 10.14 -67.25
CA ASP A 378 13.89 9.20 -68.00
C ASP A 378 15.23 9.03 -67.23
N LYS A 379 15.92 7.96 -67.57
CA LYS A 379 17.25 7.51 -67.17
C LYS A 379 18.31 8.62 -67.08
N ARG A 380 19.31 8.39 -66.21
CA ARG A 380 20.72 8.26 -66.63
C ARG A 380 21.60 7.67 -65.53
N GLU A 381 22.06 6.46 -65.78
CA GLU A 381 23.39 5.99 -65.42
C GLU A 381 24.46 6.98 -65.93
N ARG A 382 25.54 7.13 -65.16
CA ARG A 382 26.91 7.10 -65.70
C ARG A 382 27.93 6.91 -64.57
N GLU A 383 28.61 5.78 -64.66
CA GLU A 383 29.88 5.45 -64.02
C GLU A 383 31.04 6.31 -64.57
N ASN A 384 32.17 6.21 -63.86
CA ASN A 384 33.55 6.60 -64.15
C ASN A 384 33.97 8.01 -63.72
N ILE A 385 34.68 8.13 -62.58
CA ILE A 385 36.16 8.03 -62.46
C ILE A 385 36.49 7.45 -61.08
#